data_AF-A0A7S8CZB3-F1
#
_entry.id   AF-A0A7S8CZB3-F1
#
_cell.length_a   1.000
_cell.length_b   1.000
_cell.length_c   1.000
_cell.angle_alpha   90.00
_cell.angle_beta   90.00
_cell.angle_gamma   90.00
#
_symmetry.space_group_name_H-M   'P 1'
#
loop_
_entity.id
_entity.type
_entity.pdbx_description
1 polymer ?
#
loop_
_entity_poly.entity_id
_entity_poly.type
_entity_poly.pdbx_seq_one_letter_code
_entity_poly.pdbx_strand_id
1 'polypeptide(L)'
;MRIAFVQALFFNVGLGMSLASVSHRTEPDIGPFKDPDLTAFLQIDLAVGRETNVTGPDAQWGAAPNVQGGKVSGAFEADILPLGTSYERYVKNEQGENSFYYNRYILKTADNDTISLEVDAIVNYRNNALHGFGFGKFVTDIPHLLYLNYNVYLIEVTGDFETGKAASQLFALKSGGRRDGEPIRALLPIG
;
A
#
# COMPACT_ATOMS: atom_id res chain seq x y z
N MET A 1 -45.36 -25.13 -29.83
CA MET A 1 -45.04 -25.14 -31.27
C MET A 1 -43.68 -24.45 -31.45
N ARG A 2 -42.78 -25.12 -32.17
CA ARG A 2 -41.32 -24.92 -32.42
C ARG A 2 -40.82 -23.46 -32.47
N ILE A 3 -39.82 -23.07 -31.66
CA ILE A 3 -38.35 -23.05 -31.84
C ILE A 3 -37.84 -22.17 -33.00
N ALA A 4 -36.99 -21.18 -32.66
CA ALA A 4 -35.80 -20.81 -33.44
C ALA A 4 -34.69 -20.24 -32.53
N PHE A 5 -33.72 -21.10 -32.21
CA PHE A 5 -32.34 -20.72 -31.90
C PHE A 5 -31.70 -20.18 -33.19
N VAL A 6 -30.95 -19.08 -33.12
CA VAL A 6 -29.98 -18.73 -34.17
C VAL A 6 -28.62 -18.52 -33.51
N GLN A 7 -27.86 -19.60 -33.49
CA GLN A 7 -26.40 -19.56 -33.48
C GLN A 7 -25.94 -18.93 -34.80
N ALA A 8 -25.15 -17.86 -34.74
CA ALA A 8 -24.30 -17.49 -35.87
C ALA A 8 -22.99 -18.26 -35.74
N LEU A 9 -22.96 -19.37 -36.48
CA LEU A 9 -21.76 -20.04 -36.96
C LEU A 9 -20.91 -19.03 -37.74
N PHE A 10 -19.68 -18.74 -37.30
CA PHE A 10 -18.63 -18.28 -38.21
C PHE A 10 -17.57 -19.36 -38.31
N PHE A 11 -17.54 -19.97 -39.49
CA PHE A 11 -16.58 -20.98 -39.89
C PHE A 11 -15.17 -20.38 -39.96
N ASN A 12 -14.23 -21.16 -39.40
CA ASN A 12 -12.80 -21.07 -39.61
C ASN A 12 -12.45 -21.10 -41.11
N VAL A 13 -11.68 -20.12 -41.58
CA VAL A 13 -10.64 -20.31 -42.60
C VAL A 13 -9.40 -19.56 -42.14
N GLY A 14 -8.30 -20.29 -42.05
CA GLY A 14 -7.14 -19.93 -41.25
C GLY A 14 -6.27 -18.82 -41.82
N LEU A 15 -5.64 -18.13 -40.88
CA LEU A 15 -4.22 -17.83 -40.94
C LEU A 15 -3.73 -17.96 -39.51
N GLY A 16 -3.07 -19.09 -39.23
CA GLY A 16 -2.32 -19.31 -38.01
C GLY A 16 -1.21 -18.27 -37.92
N MET A 17 -1.53 -17.12 -37.35
CA MET A 17 -0.54 -16.31 -36.66
C MET A 17 -0.59 -16.78 -35.22
N SER A 18 0.32 -17.70 -34.88
CA SER A 18 0.54 -18.06 -33.50
C SER A 18 0.75 -16.77 -32.70
N LEU A 19 -0.02 -16.58 -31.63
CA LEU A 19 0.29 -15.60 -30.58
C LEU A 19 1.69 -15.81 -29.94
N ALA A 20 2.43 -16.85 -30.36
CA ALA A 20 3.82 -17.07 -30.03
C ALA A 20 4.81 -16.07 -30.67
N SER A 21 4.36 -15.07 -31.44
CA SER A 21 5.23 -14.01 -31.98
C SER A 21 5.03 -12.62 -31.35
N VAL A 22 4.30 -12.51 -30.24
CA VAL A 22 4.68 -11.46 -29.28
C VAL A 22 5.99 -11.95 -28.68
N SER A 23 7.07 -11.63 -29.38
CA SER A 23 8.43 -11.75 -28.88
C SER A 23 8.40 -11.39 -27.41
N HIS A 24 8.68 -12.36 -26.53
CA HIS A 24 9.17 -12.07 -25.19
C HIS A 24 10.19 -10.96 -25.44
N ARG A 25 9.92 -9.73 -24.96
CA ARG A 25 11.02 -8.77 -24.84
C ARG A 25 12.04 -9.55 -24.03
N THR A 26 13.11 -9.99 -24.69
CA THR A 26 14.34 -10.41 -24.05
C THR A 26 14.58 -9.36 -23.01
N GLU A 27 14.51 -9.73 -21.73
CA GLU A 27 14.69 -8.83 -20.59
C GLU A 27 15.88 -7.93 -20.94
N PRO A 28 15.66 -6.66 -21.34
CA PRO A 28 16.75 -5.73 -21.31
C PRO A 28 16.96 -5.52 -19.82
N ASP A 29 18.16 -5.77 -19.30
CA ASP A 29 18.54 -5.26 -17.98
C ASP A 29 18.04 -3.80 -17.90
N ILE A 30 16.95 -3.56 -17.16
CA ILE A 30 16.28 -2.27 -17.11
C ILE A 30 17.18 -1.36 -16.25
N GLY A 31 18.14 -0.72 -16.92
CA GLY A 31 19.10 0.15 -16.26
C GLY A 31 20.13 -0.60 -15.41
N PRO A 32 21.08 0.14 -14.78
CA PRO A 32 22.18 -0.46 -14.03
C PRO A 32 21.79 -0.94 -12.63
N PHE A 33 20.50 -0.93 -12.29
CA PHE A 33 20.03 -1.12 -10.92
C PHE A 33 19.55 -2.55 -10.72
N LYS A 34 19.89 -3.14 -9.58
CA LYS A 34 19.37 -4.43 -9.17
C LYS A 34 17.92 -4.29 -8.70
N ASP A 35 17.14 -5.34 -8.91
CA ASP A 35 15.78 -5.40 -8.40
C ASP A 35 15.73 -5.21 -6.88
N PRO A 36 14.72 -4.49 -6.37
CA PRO A 36 14.51 -4.34 -4.95
C PRO A 36 14.08 -5.66 -4.30
N ASP A 37 14.77 -6.05 -3.23
CA ASP A 37 14.39 -7.21 -2.40
C ASP A 37 13.60 -6.72 -1.17
N LEU A 38 12.48 -7.37 -0.85
CA LEU A 38 11.56 -7.00 0.22
C LEU A 38 11.53 -8.09 1.29
N THR A 39 11.37 -7.70 2.53
CA THR A 39 11.18 -8.63 3.65
C THR A 39 9.98 -8.21 4.47
N ALA A 40 9.10 -9.16 4.81
CA ALA A 40 7.97 -8.90 5.70
C ALA A 40 8.48 -8.29 7.01
N PHE A 41 7.84 -7.20 7.44
CA PHE A 41 8.30 -6.39 8.54
C PHE A 41 7.27 -6.30 9.66
N LEU A 42 6.07 -5.76 9.37
CA LEU A 42 5.00 -5.63 10.35
C LEU A 42 3.65 -5.96 9.73
N GLN A 43 2.81 -6.65 10.50
CA GLN A 43 1.39 -6.77 10.21
C GLN A 43 0.63 -5.72 11.01
N ILE A 44 -0.33 -5.06 10.38
CA ILE A 44 -1.23 -4.10 11.01
C ILE A 44 -2.66 -4.63 10.92
N ASP A 45 -3.26 -4.84 12.08
CA ASP A 45 -4.67 -5.18 12.22
C ASP A 45 -5.43 -3.92 12.65
N LEU A 46 -6.24 -3.39 11.73
CA LEU A 46 -6.95 -2.13 11.90
C LEU A 46 -8.44 -2.36 12.10
N ALA A 47 -9.01 -1.60 13.03
CA ALA A 47 -10.43 -1.45 13.17
C ALA A 47 -10.82 -0.06 12.64
N VAL A 48 -11.47 -0.01 11.48
CA VAL A 48 -11.74 1.26 10.79
C VAL A 48 -13.05 1.87 11.28
N GLY A 49 -13.04 3.18 11.52
CA GLY A 49 -14.23 3.96 11.86
C GLY A 49 -15.16 4.17 10.67
N ARG A 50 -16.37 4.72 10.93
CA ARG A 50 -17.25 5.18 9.85
C ARG A 50 -16.68 6.43 9.20
N GLU A 51 -16.60 6.42 7.88
CA GLU A 51 -16.23 7.58 7.08
C GLU A 51 -17.28 8.69 7.20
N THR A 52 -16.80 9.93 7.22
CA THR A 52 -17.63 11.10 6.98
C THR A 52 -17.23 11.69 5.63
N ASN A 53 -18.20 11.75 4.71
CA ASN A 53 -17.99 12.41 3.43
C ASN A 53 -17.82 13.91 3.64
N VAL A 54 -16.78 14.48 3.04
CA VAL A 54 -16.52 15.92 3.03
C VAL A 54 -16.60 16.39 1.56
N THR A 55 -16.84 17.67 1.30
CA THR A 55 -16.84 18.24 -0.07
C THR A 55 -15.65 19.18 -0.23
N GLY A 56 -14.86 19.00 -1.28
CA GLY A 56 -13.56 19.64 -1.47
C GLY A 56 -13.42 20.23 -2.86
N PRO A 57 -12.44 21.12 -3.08
CA PRO A 57 -12.31 21.84 -4.34
C PRO A 57 -12.00 20.93 -5.55
N ASP A 58 -11.33 19.80 -5.32
CA ASP A 58 -10.72 19.03 -6.42
C ASP A 58 -11.29 17.61 -6.60
N ALA A 59 -12.15 17.11 -5.69
CA ALA A 59 -12.77 15.78 -5.76
C ALA A 59 -13.75 15.52 -4.58
N GLN A 60 -14.44 14.37 -4.62
CA GLN A 60 -14.96 13.73 -3.42
C GLN A 60 -13.78 13.25 -2.56
N TRP A 61 -13.78 13.68 -1.30
CA TRP A 61 -12.80 13.31 -0.28
C TRP A 61 -13.54 12.82 0.97
N GLY A 62 -13.02 11.75 1.55
CA GLY A 62 -13.52 11.14 2.78
C GLY A 62 -12.54 11.40 3.90
N ALA A 63 -13.07 11.58 5.11
CA ALA A 63 -12.27 11.57 6.32
C ALA A 63 -12.87 10.58 7.32
N ALA A 64 -12.05 9.69 7.87
CA ALA A 64 -12.48 8.76 8.91
C ALA A 64 -11.57 8.90 10.14
N PRO A 65 -12.12 9.21 11.33
CA PRO A 65 -11.31 9.25 12.53
C PRO A 65 -10.85 7.83 12.90
N ASN A 66 -9.64 7.71 13.42
CA ASN A 66 -9.08 6.45 13.92
C ASN A 66 -9.71 6.09 15.27
N VAL A 67 -11.00 5.74 15.30
CA VAL A 67 -11.75 5.62 16.57
C VAL A 67 -11.58 4.30 17.30
N GLN A 68 -11.20 3.21 16.61
CA GLN A 68 -11.17 1.87 17.22
C GLN A 68 -9.75 1.36 17.51
N GLY A 69 -8.71 2.12 17.16
CA GLY A 69 -7.32 1.70 17.34
C GLY A 69 -6.98 0.44 16.53
N GLY A 70 -6.11 -0.40 17.07
CA GLY A 70 -5.65 -1.61 16.40
C GLY A 70 -4.36 -2.15 17.01
N LYS A 71 -3.75 -3.13 16.36
CA LYS A 71 -2.49 -3.73 16.79
C LYS A 71 -1.50 -3.85 15.66
N VAL A 72 -0.23 -3.76 16.01
CA VAL A 72 0.90 -4.00 15.14
C VAL A 72 1.71 -5.15 15.72
N SER A 73 2.06 -6.11 14.87
CA SER A 73 2.90 -7.26 15.23
C SER A 73 4.01 -7.50 14.20
N GLY A 74 5.06 -8.24 14.58
CA GLY A 74 6.16 -8.62 13.69
C GLY A 74 7.53 -8.21 14.24
N ALA A 75 8.24 -7.32 13.54
CA ALA A 75 9.56 -6.84 13.98
C ALA A 75 9.53 -6.16 15.35
N PHE A 76 8.38 -5.60 15.74
CA PHE A 76 8.07 -5.17 17.10
C PHE A 76 6.55 -5.21 17.31
N GLU A 77 6.13 -5.24 18.57
CA GLU A 77 4.72 -5.21 18.97
C GLU A 77 4.34 -3.81 19.47
N ALA A 78 3.19 -3.30 19.03
CA ALA A 78 2.65 -2.02 19.49
C ALA A 78 1.12 -1.96 19.35
N ASP A 79 0.47 -1.20 20.24
CA ASP A 79 -0.94 -0.84 20.10
C ASP A 79 -1.09 0.42 19.25
N ILE A 80 -2.09 0.46 18.37
CA ILE A 80 -2.43 1.68 17.62
C ILE A 80 -3.37 2.51 18.47
N LEU A 81 -2.94 3.71 18.84
CA LEU A 81 -3.78 4.63 19.60
C LEU A 81 -4.96 5.13 18.74
N PRO A 82 -6.14 5.32 19.33
CA PRO A 82 -7.32 5.82 18.62
C PRO A 82 -7.23 7.33 18.40
N LEU A 83 -6.18 7.77 17.71
CA LEU A 83 -5.83 9.16 17.45
C LEU A 83 -5.57 9.37 15.96
N GLY A 84 -5.91 10.56 15.48
CA GLY A 84 -5.74 10.94 14.09
C GLY A 84 -6.96 10.60 13.22
N THR A 85 -6.77 10.84 11.92
CA THR A 85 -7.82 10.80 10.91
C THR A 85 -7.18 10.32 9.61
N SER A 86 -7.79 9.34 8.96
CA SER A 86 -7.48 9.02 7.57
C SER A 86 -8.15 10.02 6.64
N TYR A 87 -7.50 10.25 5.51
CA TYR A 87 -8.02 11.04 4.41
C TYR A 87 -7.97 10.19 3.15
N GLU A 88 -9.07 10.16 2.41
CA GLU A 88 -9.14 9.51 1.11
C GLU A 88 -9.61 10.48 0.04
N ARG A 89 -8.99 10.44 -1.12
CA ARG A 89 -9.50 11.10 -2.33
C ARG A 89 -9.95 10.06 -3.33
N TYR A 90 -11.21 10.12 -3.74
CA TYR A 90 -11.79 9.12 -4.65
C TYR A 90 -11.77 9.59 -6.10
N VAL A 91 -11.48 8.65 -7.00
CA VAL A 91 -11.55 8.81 -8.45
C VAL A 91 -12.29 7.61 -9.03
N LYS A 92 -13.49 7.87 -9.55
CA LYS A 92 -14.30 6.86 -10.24
C LYS A 92 -13.82 6.67 -11.67
N ASN A 93 -13.75 5.43 -12.11
CA ASN A 93 -13.52 5.04 -13.50
C ASN A 93 -14.53 3.98 -13.94
N GLU A 94 -14.57 3.64 -15.23
CA GLU A 94 -15.52 2.65 -15.77
C GLU A 94 -15.35 1.26 -15.16
N GLN A 95 -14.16 0.97 -14.63
CA GLN A 95 -13.82 -0.33 -14.08
C GLN A 95 -14.11 -0.44 -12.59
N GLY A 96 -14.34 0.68 -11.87
CA GLY A 96 -14.67 0.79 -10.45
C GLY A 96 -14.13 2.09 -9.82
N GLU A 97 -13.78 2.06 -8.53
CA GLU A 97 -13.29 3.25 -7.82
C GLU A 97 -11.86 3.06 -7.33
N ASN A 98 -11.02 4.08 -7.53
CA ASN A 98 -9.69 4.14 -6.97
C ASN A 98 -9.66 5.27 -5.93
N SER A 99 -8.94 5.09 -4.84
CA SER A 99 -8.68 6.16 -3.88
C SER A 99 -7.20 6.33 -3.58
N PHE A 100 -6.88 7.54 -3.11
CA PHE A 100 -5.59 7.92 -2.58
C PHE A 100 -5.74 8.10 -1.09
N TYR A 101 -5.27 7.13 -0.33
CA TYR A 101 -5.36 7.02 1.11
C TYR A 101 -4.14 7.62 1.78
N TYR A 102 -4.36 8.47 2.78
CA TYR A 102 -3.32 8.94 3.68
C TYR A 102 -3.79 8.82 5.13
N ASN A 103 -2.94 8.29 6.01
CA ASN A 103 -3.20 8.29 7.44
C ASN A 103 -1.89 8.35 8.22
N ARG A 104 -1.96 8.88 9.44
CA ARG A 104 -0.88 8.86 10.41
C ARG A 104 -1.35 8.13 11.65
N TYR A 105 -0.79 6.94 11.86
CA TYR A 105 -0.99 6.16 13.07
C TYR A 105 0.02 6.55 14.14
N ILE A 106 -0.45 6.56 15.39
CA ILE A 106 0.43 6.66 16.55
C ILE A 106 0.46 5.30 17.21
N LEU A 107 1.63 4.65 17.15
CA LEU A 107 1.89 3.34 17.74
C LEU A 107 2.45 3.54 19.14
N LYS A 108 1.98 2.74 20.09
CA LYS A 108 2.42 2.76 21.48
C LYS A 108 3.05 1.42 21.82
N THR A 109 4.31 1.43 22.22
CA THR A 109 5.05 0.22 22.60
C THR A 109 4.68 -0.22 24.02
N ALA A 110 5.12 -1.42 24.41
CA ALA A 110 4.98 -1.92 25.78
C ALA A 110 5.67 -1.02 26.82
N ASP A 111 6.76 -0.35 26.43
CA ASP A 111 7.51 0.58 27.27
C ASP A 111 6.87 1.99 27.34
N ASN A 112 5.66 2.15 26.77
CA ASN A 112 4.90 3.39 26.74
C ASN A 112 5.53 4.50 25.87
N ASP A 113 6.50 4.14 25.02
CA ASP A 113 7.03 5.03 23.98
C ASP A 113 6.08 5.13 22.79
N THR A 114 6.17 6.23 22.04
CA THR A 114 5.33 6.47 20.86
C THR A 114 6.15 6.51 19.57
N ILE A 115 5.66 5.82 18.55
CA ILE A 115 6.22 5.82 17.20
C ILE A 115 5.14 6.32 16.25
N SER A 116 5.48 7.28 15.39
CA SER A 116 4.58 7.73 14.34
C SER A 116 4.78 6.90 13.08
N LEU A 117 3.70 6.36 12.52
CA LEU A 117 3.69 5.69 11.22
C LEU A 117 2.76 6.44 10.27
N GLU A 118 3.34 7.07 9.27
CA GLU A 118 2.61 7.67 8.15
C GLU A 118 2.46 6.65 7.03
N VAL A 119 1.23 6.52 6.51
CA VAL A 119 0.86 5.61 5.43
C VAL A 119 0.28 6.44 4.30
N ASP A 120 0.81 6.24 3.10
CA ASP A 120 0.29 6.80 1.84
C ASP A 120 0.10 5.65 0.87
N ALA A 121 -1.14 5.37 0.43
CA ALA A 121 -1.48 4.21 -0.37
C ALA A 121 -2.48 4.53 -1.47
N ILE A 122 -2.38 3.81 -2.58
CA ILE A 122 -3.37 3.79 -3.64
C ILE A 122 -4.23 2.55 -3.44
N VAL A 123 -5.54 2.74 -3.26
CA VAL A 123 -6.50 1.68 -2.99
C VAL A 123 -7.46 1.54 -4.17
N ASN A 124 -7.79 0.31 -4.53
CA ASN A 124 -8.77 0.00 -5.56
C ASN A 124 -9.94 -0.73 -4.93
N TYR A 125 -11.15 -0.19 -5.11
CA TYR A 125 -12.39 -0.75 -4.59
C TYR A 125 -13.16 -1.48 -5.68
N ARG A 126 -13.45 -2.77 -5.49
CA ARG A 126 -14.21 -3.61 -6.43
C ARG A 126 -15.01 -4.64 -5.66
N ASN A 127 -16.25 -4.91 -6.08
CA ASN A 127 -17.07 -6.01 -5.57
C ASN A 127 -17.10 -6.12 -4.02
N ASN A 128 -17.34 -5.01 -3.32
CA ASN A 128 -17.32 -4.94 -1.85
C ASN A 128 -15.99 -5.33 -1.17
N ALA A 129 -14.87 -5.24 -1.89
CA ALA A 129 -13.54 -5.44 -1.35
C ALA A 129 -12.61 -4.29 -1.76
N LEU A 130 -11.50 -4.18 -1.05
CA LEU A 130 -10.42 -3.25 -1.35
C LEU A 130 -9.08 -3.98 -1.40
N HIS A 131 -8.21 -3.50 -2.28
CA HIS A 131 -6.82 -3.92 -2.34
C HIS A 131 -5.94 -2.75 -2.82
N GLY A 132 -4.76 -2.61 -2.25
CA GLY A 132 -3.90 -1.47 -2.54
C GLY A 132 -2.46 -1.65 -2.13
N PHE A 133 -1.62 -0.76 -2.66
CA PHE A 133 -0.21 -0.67 -2.32
C PHE A 133 0.18 0.78 -2.04
N GLY A 134 1.20 0.95 -1.22
CA GLY A 134 1.66 2.25 -0.80
C GLY A 134 3.02 2.23 -0.12
N PHE A 135 3.29 3.28 0.62
CA PHE A 135 4.50 3.49 1.40
C PHE A 135 4.18 3.71 2.87
N GLY A 136 5.06 3.20 3.72
CA GLY A 136 5.09 3.47 5.15
C GLY A 136 6.32 4.30 5.51
N LYS A 137 6.15 5.29 6.38
CA LYS A 137 7.25 6.09 6.92
C LYS A 137 7.14 6.18 8.44
N PHE A 138 8.21 5.76 9.12
CA PHE A 138 8.30 5.87 10.56
C PHE A 138 8.99 7.18 10.97
N VAL A 139 8.57 7.72 12.10
CA VAL A 139 9.26 8.79 12.82
C VAL A 139 9.32 8.42 14.30
N THR A 140 10.52 8.29 14.83
CA THR A 140 10.79 7.99 16.24
C THR A 140 12.11 8.61 16.70
N ASP A 141 12.22 8.93 17.98
CA ASP A 141 13.44 9.35 18.67
C ASP A 141 13.99 8.25 19.60
N ILE A 142 13.37 7.05 19.62
CA ILE A 142 13.77 5.92 20.45
C ILE A 142 15.14 5.40 19.97
N PRO A 143 16.22 5.45 20.78
CA PRO A 143 17.58 5.21 20.31
C PRO A 143 17.80 3.87 19.59
N HIS A 144 17.22 2.79 20.11
CA HIS A 144 17.38 1.45 19.53
C HIS A 144 16.47 1.20 18.32
N LEU A 145 15.54 2.12 18.01
CA LEU A 145 14.62 2.06 16.87
C LEU A 145 14.87 3.16 15.84
N LEU A 146 15.93 3.97 15.98
CA LEU A 146 16.23 5.05 15.03
C LEU A 146 16.39 4.54 13.58
N TYR A 147 16.77 3.28 13.39
CA TYR A 147 16.82 2.64 12.08
C TYR A 147 15.48 2.68 11.32
N LEU A 148 14.36 2.78 12.04
CA LEU A 148 13.02 2.93 11.45
C LEU A 148 12.91 4.19 10.59
N ASN A 149 13.60 5.27 10.97
CA ASN A 149 13.55 6.55 10.27
C ASN A 149 14.25 6.54 8.90
N TYR A 150 15.17 5.60 8.68
CA TYR A 150 16.07 5.59 7.51
C TYR A 150 15.72 4.48 6.51
N ASN A 151 14.92 3.51 6.92
CA ASN A 151 14.47 2.43 6.05
C ASN A 151 13.32 2.88 5.14
N VAL A 152 13.19 2.18 4.01
CA VAL A 152 12.05 2.32 3.10
C VAL A 152 11.09 1.17 3.35
N TYR A 153 9.80 1.49 3.50
CA TYR A 153 8.76 0.51 3.69
C TYR A 153 7.69 0.62 2.61
N LEU A 154 7.32 -0.53 2.05
CA LEU A 154 6.13 -0.67 1.23
C LEU A 154 5.02 -1.24 2.10
N ILE A 155 3.79 -0.85 1.84
CA ILE A 155 2.61 -1.41 2.50
C ILE A 155 1.67 -1.99 1.47
N GLU A 156 1.15 -3.17 1.74
CA GLU A 156 0.00 -3.75 1.05
C GLU A 156 -1.20 -3.68 1.98
N VAL A 157 -2.35 -3.28 1.45
CA VAL A 157 -3.60 -3.16 2.20
C VAL A 157 -4.69 -3.98 1.53
N THR A 158 -5.49 -4.67 2.32
CA THR A 158 -6.67 -5.38 1.84
C THR A 158 -7.81 -5.27 2.82
N GLY A 159 -9.04 -5.36 2.32
CA GLY A 159 -10.22 -5.38 3.14
C GLY A 159 -11.41 -5.98 2.42
N ASP A 160 -12.32 -6.55 3.20
CA ASP A 160 -13.54 -7.16 2.75
C ASP A 160 -14.70 -6.56 3.55
N PHE A 161 -15.60 -5.84 2.87
CA PHE A 161 -16.71 -5.15 3.49
C PHE A 161 -17.85 -6.10 3.90
N GLU A 162 -17.93 -7.31 3.36
CA GLU A 162 -18.90 -8.32 3.83
C GLU A 162 -18.53 -8.82 5.22
N THR A 163 -17.22 -8.94 5.49
CA THR A 163 -16.71 -9.40 6.79
C THR A 163 -16.36 -8.25 7.75
N GLY A 164 -16.21 -7.03 7.22
CA GLY A 164 -15.75 -5.85 7.96
C GLY A 164 -14.28 -5.93 8.38
N LYS A 165 -13.49 -6.85 7.78
CA LYS A 165 -12.08 -7.04 8.11
C LYS A 165 -11.20 -6.24 7.17
N ALA A 166 -10.21 -5.55 7.72
CA ALA A 166 -9.13 -4.94 6.98
C ALA A 166 -7.80 -5.38 7.60
N ALA A 167 -6.80 -5.63 6.76
CA ALA A 167 -5.47 -6.01 7.18
C ALA A 167 -4.43 -5.35 6.28
N SER A 168 -3.28 -5.04 6.86
CA SER A 168 -2.16 -4.49 6.11
C SER A 168 -0.85 -5.18 6.45
N GLN A 169 0.03 -5.33 5.48
CA GLN A 169 1.37 -5.86 5.65
C GLN A 169 2.39 -4.82 5.20
N LEU A 170 3.30 -4.45 6.09
CA LEU A 170 4.48 -3.67 5.76
C LEU A 170 5.63 -4.60 5.40
N PHE A 171 6.36 -4.20 4.37
CA PHE A 171 7.59 -4.83 3.90
C PHE A 171 8.73 -3.82 4.00
N ALA A 172 9.84 -4.21 4.60
CA ALA A 172 11.06 -3.43 4.61
C ALA A 172 11.87 -3.71 3.33
N LEU A 173 12.35 -2.64 2.69
CA LEU A 173 13.25 -2.75 1.55
C LEU A 173 14.64 -3.17 2.01
N LYS A 174 15.04 -4.40 1.66
CA LYS A 174 16.33 -5.00 2.01
C LYS A 174 17.49 -4.53 1.12
N SER A 175 17.20 -4.03 -0.08
CA SER A 175 18.18 -3.34 -0.93
C SER A 175 18.28 -1.83 -0.66
N GLY A 176 17.48 -1.30 0.27
CA GLY A 176 17.52 0.10 0.67
C GLY A 176 18.91 0.46 1.19
N GLY A 177 19.37 1.68 0.89
CA GLY A 177 20.73 2.15 1.17
C GLY A 177 21.12 2.18 2.65
N ARG A 178 21.98 3.13 3.02
CA ARG A 178 22.57 3.22 4.36
C ARG A 178 21.51 3.17 5.48
N ARG A 179 21.54 2.12 6.31
CA ARG A 179 20.60 1.86 7.43
C ARG A 179 21.16 2.16 8.81
N ASP A 180 22.44 2.47 8.88
CA ASP A 180 23.20 2.61 10.12
C ASP A 180 23.00 3.98 10.81
N GLY A 181 22.34 4.94 10.14
CA GLY A 181 22.13 6.29 10.66
C GLY A 181 23.42 7.13 10.77
N GLU A 182 24.54 6.60 10.30
CA GLU A 182 25.85 7.24 10.45
C GLU A 182 25.99 8.43 9.49
N PRO A 183 26.73 9.49 9.87
CA PRO A 183 26.92 10.67 9.04
C PRO A 183 27.44 10.30 7.65
N ILE A 184 26.79 10.80 6.61
CA ILE A 184 27.35 10.75 5.25
C ILE A 184 28.63 11.58 5.31
N ARG A 185 29.78 10.95 5.03
CA ARG A 185 31.01 11.70 4.81
C ARG A 185 30.76 12.59 3.59
N ALA A 186 30.42 13.85 3.84
CA ALA A 186 30.51 14.87 2.82
C ALA A 186 31.97 14.82 2.33
N LEU A 187 32.17 14.79 1.01
CA LEU A 187 33.47 15.12 0.46
C LEU A 187 33.81 16.49 1.06
N LEU A 188 34.89 16.55 1.84
CA LEU A 188 35.38 17.83 2.34
C LEU A 188 35.52 18.78 1.15
N PRO A 189 35.21 20.09 1.31
CA PRO A 189 35.46 21.02 0.22
C PRO A 189 36.89 20.86 -0.26
N ILE A 190 37.09 20.94 -1.58
CA ILE A 190 38.41 20.91 -2.20
C ILE A 190 39.21 22.04 -1.54
N GLY A 191 40.18 21.66 -0.70
CA GLY A 191 41.12 22.59 -0.06
C GLY A 191 42.13 23.14 -1.05
#